data_AF-H3GXF3-F1
#
_entry.id   AF-H3GXF3-F1
#
_cell.length_a   1.000
_cell.length_b   1.000
_cell.length_c   1.000
_cell.angle_alpha   90.00
_cell.angle_beta   90.00
_cell.angle_gamma   90.00
#
_symmetry.space_group_name_H-M   'P 1'
#
loop_
_entity.id
_entity.type
_entity.pdbx_description
1 polymer ?
#
loop_
_entity_poly.entity_id
_entity_poly.type
_entity_poly.pdbx_seq_one_letter_code
_entity_poly.pdbx_strand_id
1 'polypeptide(L)'
;MRKFTQDGPGQLLVIADFDRTLTPYYKQRSGSKAPLEQENSSHGLLMTSSVLQPQVCAGEQELFARFYPVEMSPTLSAEEKLPFMEQWWNSAHALLVEYKLTKEQVDEAVALGSLSFRQGFHPLLKLLHDQQVPTLIFSAGLYDVIHAALEQEFAAERKRNGNAKGEKPSNDSQVFTPSNVHVVSNMMRFDAQGLLEGFDGALIHSLNKTARVLLDSLFWKDSHLEKRRNVLLLGDSRGDVRMSEGLDAEEVIRVGFLNVHVDESLDEYLDLFDVVFTHDASLAPVQMLVDQIAAGK
;
A
#
# COMPACT_ATOMS: atom_id res chain seq x y z
N MET A 1 -5.20 -19.21 14.11
CA MET A 1 -4.29 -18.77 15.20
C MET A 1 -3.37 -19.86 15.76
N ARG A 2 -3.86 -21.02 16.26
CA ARG A 2 -2.98 -22.07 16.84
C ARG A 2 -1.83 -22.51 15.93
N LYS A 3 -2.12 -22.70 14.63
CA LYS A 3 -1.10 -23.08 13.65
C LYS A 3 -0.04 -21.99 13.46
N PHE A 4 -0.45 -20.73 13.28
CA PHE A 4 0.48 -19.60 13.21
C PHE A 4 1.43 -19.55 14.41
N THR A 5 0.94 -19.74 15.64
CA THR A 5 1.81 -19.77 16.83
C THR A 5 2.72 -21.01 16.88
N GLN A 6 2.26 -22.16 16.40
CA GLN A 6 3.06 -23.40 16.36
C GLN A 6 4.19 -23.32 15.33
N ASP A 7 3.88 -22.82 14.13
CA ASP A 7 4.84 -22.69 13.03
C ASP A 7 5.79 -21.49 13.23
N GLY A 8 5.27 -20.43 13.85
CA GLY A 8 5.95 -19.19 14.20
C GLY A 8 6.38 -18.34 13.00
N PRO A 9 7.22 -17.31 13.22
CA PRO A 9 7.49 -16.25 12.25
C PRO A 9 8.21 -16.75 11.01
N GLY A 10 9.02 -17.81 11.11
CA GLY A 10 9.72 -18.42 9.97
C GLY A 10 8.82 -19.03 8.88
N GLN A 11 7.51 -19.17 9.14
CA GLN A 11 6.51 -19.59 8.16
C GLN A 11 5.57 -18.45 7.75
N LEU A 12 5.69 -17.28 8.39
CA LEU A 12 4.83 -16.13 8.15
C LEU A 12 5.28 -15.34 6.92
N LEU A 13 4.31 -14.92 6.11
CA LEU A 13 4.39 -13.91 5.06
C LEU A 13 3.33 -12.84 5.34
N VAL A 14 3.69 -11.56 5.26
CA VAL A 14 2.73 -10.46 5.31
C VAL A 14 2.48 -9.95 3.90
N ILE A 15 1.20 -9.81 3.53
CA ILE A 15 0.78 -9.14 2.29
C ILE A 15 -0.16 -8.02 2.69
N ALA A 16 0.18 -6.78 2.36
CA ALA A 16 -0.57 -5.61 2.76
C ALA A 16 -0.84 -4.72 1.55
N ASP A 17 -2.08 -4.22 1.42
CA ASP A 17 -2.30 -3.04 0.60
C ASP A 17 -1.62 -1.81 1.24
N PHE A 18 -1.42 -0.75 0.45
CA PHE A 18 -0.78 0.48 0.90
C PHE A 18 -1.79 1.58 1.25
N ASP A 19 -2.58 2.01 0.27
CA ASP A 19 -3.42 3.21 0.36
C ASP A 19 -4.62 2.91 1.25
N ARG A 20 -4.85 3.68 2.33
CA ARG A 20 -5.92 3.44 3.33
C ARG A 20 -5.77 2.17 4.16
N THR A 21 -4.74 1.36 3.91
CA THR A 21 -4.37 0.21 4.73
C THR A 21 -3.16 0.54 5.61
N LEU A 22 -1.98 0.77 5.01
CA LEU A 22 -0.78 1.20 5.74
C LEU A 22 -0.77 2.72 5.94
N THR A 23 -1.41 3.47 5.06
CA THR A 23 -1.77 4.88 5.26
C THR A 23 -3.18 4.97 5.88
N PRO A 24 -3.48 6.01 6.69
CA PRO A 24 -4.82 6.17 7.24
C PRO A 24 -5.80 6.66 6.17
N TYR A 25 -7.09 6.63 6.49
CA TYR A 25 -8.11 7.26 5.65
C TYR A 25 -8.18 8.77 5.90
N TYR A 26 -8.03 9.20 7.15
CA TYR A 26 -8.04 10.61 7.52
C TYR A 26 -6.65 11.08 7.95
N LYS A 27 -6.35 12.34 7.65
CA LYS A 27 -5.19 13.02 8.22
C LYS A 27 -5.33 13.15 9.73
N GLN A 28 -4.20 13.16 10.42
CA GLN A 28 -4.16 13.50 11.84
C GLN A 28 -4.75 14.90 12.05
N ARG A 29 -5.80 14.98 12.87
CA ARG A 29 -6.46 16.27 13.15
C ARG A 29 -5.50 17.19 13.89
N SER A 30 -5.35 18.41 13.39
CA SER A 30 -4.57 19.48 14.06
C SER A 30 -5.19 19.94 15.38
N GLY A 31 -6.44 19.54 15.66
CA GLY A 31 -7.12 19.73 16.93
C GLY A 31 -8.53 19.12 16.95
N SER A 32 -9.13 18.99 18.14
CA SER A 32 -10.43 18.33 18.34
C SER A 32 -11.62 18.98 17.62
N LYS A 33 -11.45 20.21 17.12
CA LYS A 33 -12.46 20.96 16.35
C LYS A 33 -12.12 21.15 14.87
N ALA A 34 -10.91 20.78 14.42
CA ALA A 34 -10.53 20.88 13.01
C ALA A 34 -11.39 19.91 12.17
N PRO A 35 -11.81 20.27 10.95
CA PRO A 35 -12.53 19.35 10.08
C PRO A 35 -11.70 18.08 9.83
N LEU A 36 -12.39 16.96 9.58
CA LEU A 36 -11.71 15.77 9.08
C LEU A 36 -11.31 16.02 7.64
N GLU A 37 -10.04 15.81 7.34
CA GLU A 37 -9.50 15.87 5.99
C GLU A 37 -9.11 14.46 5.57
N GLN A 38 -9.47 14.07 4.36
CA GLN A 38 -9.05 12.79 3.81
C GLN A 38 -7.54 12.83 3.55
N GLU A 39 -6.85 11.75 3.87
CA GLU A 39 -5.46 11.60 3.48
C GLU A 39 -5.36 11.39 1.96
N ASN A 40 -4.19 11.62 1.36
CA ASN A 40 -3.97 11.29 -0.05
C ASN A 40 -3.76 9.78 -0.24
N SER A 41 -4.17 9.25 -1.40
CA SER A 41 -3.61 7.98 -1.89
C SER A 41 -2.30 8.27 -2.64
N SER A 42 -1.56 7.24 -3.04
CA SER A 42 -0.37 7.39 -3.91
C SER A 42 -0.70 8.15 -5.21
N HIS A 43 -1.81 7.82 -5.86
CA HIS A 43 -2.32 8.58 -7.01
C HIS A 43 -2.74 10.00 -6.59
N GLY A 44 -3.55 10.13 -5.53
CA GLY A 44 -4.06 11.43 -5.10
C GLY A 44 -2.95 12.42 -4.72
N LEU A 45 -1.88 11.95 -4.07
CA LEU A 45 -0.73 12.76 -3.71
C LEU A 45 -0.09 13.37 -4.95
N LEU A 46 0.14 12.55 -5.97
CA LEU A 46 0.80 13.00 -7.19
C LEU A 46 -0.14 13.92 -7.97
N MET A 47 -1.37 13.46 -8.25
CA MET A 47 -2.29 14.13 -9.18
C MET A 47 -2.85 15.44 -8.64
N THR A 48 -2.88 15.64 -7.32
CA THR A 48 -3.30 16.91 -6.71
C THR A 48 -2.13 17.83 -6.36
N SER A 49 -0.89 17.42 -6.64
CA SER A 49 0.30 18.20 -6.36
C SER A 49 0.35 19.47 -7.20
N SER A 50 0.73 20.59 -6.58
CA SER A 50 1.01 21.85 -7.28
C SER A 50 2.27 21.80 -8.15
N VAL A 51 3.08 20.75 -8.04
CA VAL A 51 4.24 20.48 -8.91
C VAL A 51 3.79 20.11 -10.32
N LEU A 52 2.61 19.53 -10.46
CA LEU A 52 2.03 19.15 -11.74
C LEU A 52 1.32 20.30 -12.42
N GLN A 53 1.18 20.16 -13.75
CA GLN A 53 0.39 21.10 -14.55
C GLN A 53 -1.10 21.04 -14.11
N PRO A 54 -1.79 22.19 -13.99
CA PRO A 54 -3.20 22.23 -13.56
C PRO A 54 -4.15 21.32 -14.36
N GLN A 55 -3.82 21.07 -15.63
CA GLN A 55 -4.58 20.21 -16.53
C GLN A 55 -4.54 18.74 -16.10
N VAL A 56 -3.44 18.28 -15.50
CA VAL A 56 -3.33 16.90 -14.99
C VAL A 56 -4.26 16.73 -13.79
N CYS A 57 -4.27 17.70 -12.88
CA CYS A 57 -5.18 17.72 -11.73
C CYS A 57 -6.65 17.76 -12.17
N ALA A 58 -6.99 18.61 -13.14
CA ALA A 58 -8.35 18.70 -13.68
C ALA A 58 -8.79 17.40 -14.37
N GLY A 59 -7.91 16.79 -15.18
CA GLY A 59 -8.19 15.52 -15.85
C GLY A 59 -8.44 14.39 -14.86
N GLU A 60 -7.68 14.32 -13.77
CA GLU A 60 -7.91 13.30 -12.75
C GLU A 60 -9.18 13.51 -11.95
N GLN A 61 -9.53 14.76 -11.63
CA GLN A 61 -10.82 15.03 -10.99
C GLN A 61 -12.00 14.56 -11.85
N GLU A 62 -11.90 14.71 -13.18
CA GLU A 62 -12.90 14.20 -14.11
C GLU A 62 -12.95 12.66 -14.13
N LEU A 63 -11.79 12.00 -14.19
CA LEU A 63 -11.70 10.54 -14.14
C LEU A 63 -12.27 9.98 -12.82
N PHE A 64 -11.85 10.54 -11.69
CA PHE A 64 -12.35 10.15 -10.38
C PHE A 64 -13.87 10.33 -10.28
N ALA A 65 -14.40 11.49 -10.67
CA ALA A 65 -15.84 11.76 -10.63
C ALA A 65 -16.66 10.79 -11.50
N ARG A 66 -16.07 10.29 -12.59
CA ARG A 66 -16.71 9.34 -13.51
C ARG A 66 -16.67 7.90 -12.99
N PHE A 67 -15.53 7.45 -12.47
CA PHE A 67 -15.29 6.02 -12.25
C PHE A 67 -15.36 5.59 -10.79
N TYR A 68 -15.06 6.47 -9.83
CA TYR A 68 -15.16 6.14 -8.41
C TYR A 68 -16.58 5.70 -7.97
N PRO A 69 -17.68 6.32 -8.46
CA PRO A 69 -19.03 5.83 -8.16
C PRO A 69 -19.30 4.41 -8.69
N VAL A 70 -18.64 4.01 -9.79
CA VAL A 70 -18.75 2.67 -10.36
C VAL A 70 -17.99 1.66 -9.50
N GLU A 71 -16.77 2.00 -9.07
CA GLU A 71 -15.97 1.18 -8.15
C GLU A 71 -16.73 0.89 -6.86
N MET A 72 -17.31 1.94 -6.27
CA MET A 72 -18.04 1.89 -5.00
C MET A 72 -19.46 1.35 -5.12
N SER A 73 -19.95 1.04 -6.33
CA SER A 73 -21.33 0.59 -6.53
C SER A 73 -21.60 -0.74 -5.80
N PRO A 74 -22.63 -0.81 -4.93
CA PRO A 74 -23.02 -2.06 -4.28
C PRO A 74 -23.86 -2.98 -5.20
N THR A 75 -24.27 -2.49 -6.37
CA THR A 75 -25.18 -3.22 -7.28
C THR A 75 -24.47 -3.89 -8.45
N LEU A 76 -23.29 -3.40 -8.82
CA LEU A 76 -22.51 -3.96 -9.92
C LEU A 76 -21.61 -5.09 -9.41
N SER A 77 -21.59 -6.20 -10.13
CA SER A 77 -20.65 -7.29 -9.91
C SER A 77 -19.21 -6.87 -10.27
N ALA A 78 -18.23 -7.65 -9.80
CA ALA A 78 -16.83 -7.43 -10.17
C ALA A 78 -16.59 -7.55 -11.69
N GLU A 79 -17.30 -8.46 -12.37
CA GLU A 79 -17.22 -8.64 -13.82
C GLU A 79 -17.76 -7.41 -14.58
N GLU A 80 -18.89 -6.84 -14.12
CA GLU A 80 -19.46 -5.63 -14.71
C GLU A 80 -18.59 -4.39 -14.48
N LYS A 81 -17.91 -4.32 -13.33
CA LYS A 81 -16.99 -3.20 -12.99
C LYS A 81 -15.67 -3.27 -13.75
N LEU A 82 -15.19 -4.48 -14.07
CA LEU A 82 -13.86 -4.70 -14.64
C LEU A 82 -13.50 -3.78 -15.82
N PRO A 83 -14.30 -3.65 -16.90
CA PRO A 83 -13.94 -2.79 -18.03
C PRO A 83 -13.84 -1.31 -17.65
N PHE A 84 -14.60 -0.86 -16.64
CA PHE A 84 -14.53 0.52 -16.15
C PHE A 84 -13.26 0.76 -15.33
N MET A 85 -12.83 -0.22 -14.53
CA MET A 85 -11.57 -0.11 -13.79
C MET A 85 -10.37 -0.17 -14.76
N GLU A 86 -10.40 -1.04 -15.76
CA GLU A 86 -9.36 -1.03 -16.80
C GLU A 86 -9.32 0.32 -17.53
N GLN A 87 -10.47 0.88 -17.89
CA GLN A 87 -10.53 2.18 -18.55
C GLN A 87 -10.01 3.32 -17.67
N TRP A 88 -10.42 3.36 -16.40
CA TRP A 88 -10.03 4.43 -15.49
C TRP A 88 -8.51 4.48 -15.28
N TRP A 89 -7.90 3.37 -14.87
CA TRP A 89 -6.46 3.34 -14.58
C TRP A 89 -5.63 3.55 -15.83
N ASN A 90 -6.01 2.99 -16.99
CA ASN A 90 -5.32 3.28 -18.25
C ASN A 90 -5.42 4.77 -18.64
N SER A 91 -6.56 5.41 -18.39
CA SER A 91 -6.73 6.84 -18.69
C SER A 91 -5.90 7.71 -17.74
N ALA A 92 -5.85 7.36 -16.45
CA ALA A 92 -5.03 8.07 -15.46
C ALA A 92 -3.53 7.96 -15.80
N HIS A 93 -3.06 6.76 -16.17
CA HIS A 93 -1.68 6.53 -16.61
C HIS A 93 -1.36 7.26 -17.92
N ALA A 94 -2.28 7.23 -18.90
CA ALA A 94 -2.11 7.93 -20.17
C ALA A 94 -2.00 9.45 -19.96
N LEU A 95 -2.77 10.01 -19.03
CA LEU A 95 -2.71 11.42 -18.67
C LEU A 95 -1.30 11.80 -18.17
N LEU A 96 -0.70 11.00 -17.30
CA LEU A 96 0.66 11.25 -16.81
C LEU A 96 1.71 11.23 -17.93
N VAL A 97 1.57 10.30 -18.89
CA VAL A 97 2.46 10.19 -20.05
C VAL A 97 2.28 11.37 -21.01
N GLU A 98 1.03 11.73 -21.34
CA GLU A 98 0.70 12.84 -22.25
C GLU A 98 1.31 14.15 -21.78
N TYR A 99 1.25 14.42 -20.48
CA TYR A 99 1.79 15.63 -19.87
C TYR A 99 3.28 15.56 -19.53
N LYS A 100 3.95 14.46 -19.89
CA LYS A 100 5.40 14.25 -19.74
C LYS A 100 5.88 14.45 -18.30
N LEU A 101 5.20 13.82 -17.35
CA LEU A 101 5.65 13.78 -15.95
C LEU A 101 7.14 13.40 -15.89
N THR A 102 7.93 14.13 -15.09
CA THR A 102 9.32 13.77 -14.85
C THR A 102 9.51 13.07 -13.51
N LYS A 103 10.59 12.29 -13.39
CA LYS A 103 10.96 11.64 -12.12
C LYS A 103 11.17 12.66 -11.00
N GLU A 104 11.79 13.79 -11.31
CA GLU A 104 12.02 14.88 -10.35
C GLU A 104 10.69 15.47 -9.85
N GLN A 105 9.67 15.55 -10.72
CA GLN A 105 8.35 16.01 -10.29
C GLN A 105 7.67 15.03 -9.33
N VAL A 106 7.90 13.72 -9.49
CA VAL A 106 7.42 12.71 -8.53
C VAL A 106 8.09 12.91 -7.17
N ASP A 107 9.43 13.01 -7.16
CA ASP A 107 10.20 13.21 -5.93
C ASP A 107 9.82 14.53 -5.24
N GLU A 108 9.65 15.61 -6.00
CA GLU A 108 9.22 16.92 -5.47
C GLU A 108 7.77 16.87 -4.95
N ALA A 109 6.85 16.21 -5.66
CA ALA A 109 5.48 16.04 -5.21
C ALA A 109 5.39 15.27 -3.89
N VAL A 110 6.21 14.23 -3.70
CA VAL A 110 6.29 13.48 -2.44
C VAL A 110 6.92 14.32 -1.33
N ALA A 111 7.98 15.07 -1.63
CA ALA A 111 8.66 15.92 -0.65
C ALA A 111 7.77 17.07 -0.12
N LEU A 112 6.94 17.65 -1.00
CA LEU A 112 6.03 18.75 -0.65
C LEU A 112 4.65 18.27 -0.19
N GLY A 113 4.25 17.08 -0.63
CA GLY A 113 2.96 16.50 -0.35
C GLY A 113 2.80 16.05 1.10
N SER A 114 1.55 15.78 1.47
CA SER A 114 1.20 15.12 2.72
C SER A 114 0.79 13.69 2.40
N LEU A 115 1.53 12.74 2.97
CA LEU A 115 1.15 11.33 3.10
C LEU A 115 1.62 10.84 4.46
N SER A 116 0.69 10.53 5.35
CA SER A 116 0.99 9.99 6.66
C SER A 116 0.81 8.47 6.69
N PHE A 117 1.41 7.84 7.70
CA PHE A 117 1.32 6.41 7.94
C PHE A 117 0.43 6.13 9.15
N ARG A 118 -0.33 5.04 9.07
CA ARG A 118 -1.26 4.61 10.11
C ARG A 118 -0.50 4.42 11.43
N GLN A 119 -1.11 4.83 12.55
CA GLN A 119 -0.50 4.67 13.86
C GLN A 119 -0.09 3.20 14.08
N GLY A 120 1.13 2.96 14.56
CA GLY A 120 1.69 1.61 14.72
C GLY A 120 2.48 1.09 13.51
N PHE A 121 2.60 1.87 12.43
CA PHE A 121 3.40 1.52 11.25
C PHE A 121 4.84 1.12 11.61
N HIS A 122 5.66 2.04 12.13
CA HIS A 122 7.06 1.74 12.43
C HIS A 122 7.25 0.58 13.42
N PRO A 123 6.52 0.50 14.56
CA PRO A 123 6.63 -0.64 15.47
C PRO A 123 6.32 -1.99 14.79
N LEU A 124 5.27 -2.07 13.97
CA LEU A 124 4.93 -3.29 13.23
C LEU A 124 6.03 -3.67 12.24
N LEU A 125 6.46 -2.72 11.40
CA LEU A 125 7.46 -3.01 10.35
C LEU A 125 8.82 -3.36 10.97
N LYS A 126 9.20 -2.72 12.08
CA LYS A 126 10.37 -3.08 12.86
C LYS A 126 10.27 -4.51 13.42
N LEU A 127 9.13 -4.88 14.01
CA LEU A 127 8.92 -6.22 14.54
C LEU A 127 9.03 -7.28 13.42
N LEU A 128 8.39 -7.05 12.28
CA LEU A 128 8.48 -7.93 11.11
C LEU A 128 9.91 -8.07 10.60
N HIS A 129 10.66 -6.96 10.59
CA HIS A 129 12.07 -6.96 10.22
C HIS A 129 12.92 -7.79 11.20
N ASP A 130 12.79 -7.55 12.50
CA ASP A 130 13.55 -8.25 13.54
C ASP A 130 13.26 -9.77 13.52
N GLN A 131 12.04 -10.16 13.15
CA GLN A 131 11.60 -11.56 12.99
C GLN A 131 11.89 -12.15 11.60
N GLN A 132 12.54 -11.39 10.71
CA GLN A 132 12.83 -11.79 9.33
C GLN A 132 11.59 -12.27 8.57
N VAL A 133 10.47 -11.58 8.76
CA VAL A 133 9.20 -11.84 8.09
C VAL A 133 9.12 -10.98 6.82
N PRO A 134 9.06 -11.59 5.63
CA PRO A 134 8.86 -10.85 4.39
C PRO A 134 7.52 -10.12 4.41
N THR A 135 7.52 -8.87 3.94
CA THR A 135 6.35 -8.00 3.86
C THR A 135 6.20 -7.50 2.42
N LEU A 136 5.16 -7.96 1.75
CA LEU A 136 4.78 -7.52 0.41
C LEU A 136 3.75 -6.40 0.53
N ILE A 137 4.13 -5.19 0.14
CA ILE A 137 3.19 -4.10 -0.09
C ILE A 137 2.66 -4.26 -1.51
N PHE A 138 1.42 -4.74 -1.65
CA PHE A 138 0.80 -5.02 -2.94
C PHE A 138 -0.30 -4.00 -3.24
N SER A 139 0.04 -2.99 -4.04
CA SER A 139 -0.81 -1.81 -4.24
C SER A 139 -1.19 -1.62 -5.70
N ALA A 140 -2.45 -1.22 -5.94
CA ALA A 140 -2.92 -0.70 -7.23
C ALA A 140 -2.53 0.77 -7.47
N GLY A 141 -1.76 1.34 -6.55
CA GLY A 141 -1.20 2.68 -6.59
C GLY A 141 -0.05 2.86 -7.58
N LEU A 142 0.77 3.90 -7.32
CA LEU A 142 1.96 4.22 -8.10
C LEU A 142 3.21 3.82 -7.31
N TYR A 143 4.00 2.88 -7.83
CA TYR A 143 5.20 2.37 -7.17
C TYR A 143 6.16 3.48 -6.77
N ASP A 144 6.49 4.39 -7.69
CA ASP A 144 7.51 5.42 -7.48
C ASP A 144 7.12 6.41 -6.37
N VAL A 145 5.83 6.71 -6.27
CA VAL A 145 5.27 7.53 -5.18
C VAL A 145 5.34 6.78 -3.84
N ILE A 146 4.90 5.52 -3.83
CA ILE A 146 4.91 4.67 -2.61
C ILE A 146 6.34 4.50 -2.11
N HIS A 147 7.26 4.17 -3.01
CA HIS A 147 8.66 3.96 -2.72
C HIS A 147 9.31 5.24 -2.17
N ALA A 148 9.15 6.38 -2.85
CA ALA A 148 9.69 7.65 -2.37
C ALA A 148 9.10 8.04 -1.00
N ALA A 149 7.81 7.81 -0.77
CA ALA A 149 7.18 8.10 0.52
C ALA A 149 7.70 7.21 1.65
N LEU A 150 7.90 5.91 1.39
CA LEU A 150 8.51 4.98 2.35
C LEU A 150 9.95 5.39 2.69
N GLU A 151 10.76 5.69 1.68
CA GLU A 151 12.15 6.15 1.87
C GLU A 151 12.21 7.43 2.71
N GLN A 152 11.37 8.42 2.38
CA GLN A 152 11.26 9.66 3.13
C GLN A 152 10.84 9.42 4.59
N GLU A 153 9.86 8.56 4.82
CA GLU A 153 9.35 8.28 6.16
C GLU A 153 10.38 7.54 7.02
N PHE A 154 11.01 6.48 6.51
CA PHE A 154 12.05 5.75 7.25
C PHE A 154 13.30 6.60 7.46
N ALA A 155 13.67 7.48 6.52
CA ALA A 155 14.73 8.46 6.73
C ALA A 155 14.38 9.43 7.87
N ALA A 156 13.12 9.92 7.92
CA ALA A 156 12.65 10.78 8.98
C ALA A 156 12.60 10.04 10.33
N GLU A 157 12.17 8.78 10.35
CA GLU A 157 12.16 7.93 11.54
C GLU A 157 13.55 7.72 12.10
N ARG A 158 14.53 7.36 11.25
CA ARG A 158 15.93 7.25 11.65
C ARG A 158 16.47 8.56 12.22
N LYS A 159 16.10 9.72 11.67
CA LYS A 159 16.50 11.03 12.22
C LYS A 159 15.85 11.28 13.59
N ARG A 160 14.57 10.93 13.78
CA ARG A 160 13.87 11.04 15.08
C ARG A 160 14.50 10.14 16.15
N ASN A 161 14.92 8.94 15.77
CA ASN A 161 15.54 7.95 16.67
C ASN A 161 17.07 8.18 16.84
N GLY A 162 17.72 8.82 15.86
CA GLY A 162 19.17 8.95 15.66
C GLY A 162 19.84 10.14 16.35
N ASN A 163 19.14 10.88 17.22
CA ASN A 163 19.80 11.73 18.22
C ASN A 163 20.55 10.93 19.31
N ALA A 164 20.65 9.60 19.15
CA ALA A 164 21.60 8.74 19.84
C ALA A 164 22.80 8.38 18.92
N LYS A 165 23.89 9.16 19.06
CA LYS A 165 25.29 8.86 18.69
C LYS A 165 25.64 8.59 17.21
N GLY A 166 26.07 9.66 16.53
CA GLY A 166 27.45 9.75 16.05
C GLY A 166 27.91 8.88 14.86
N GLU A 167 27.01 8.28 14.08
CA GLU A 167 27.40 7.65 12.81
C GLU A 167 27.37 8.68 11.68
N LYS A 168 28.53 8.89 11.03
CA LYS A 168 28.62 9.72 9.83
C LYS A 168 27.89 9.02 8.68
N PRO A 169 27.10 9.75 7.87
CA PRO A 169 26.48 9.16 6.69
C PRO A 169 27.58 8.72 5.70
N SER A 170 27.54 7.44 5.30
CA SER A 170 28.33 6.91 4.18
C SER A 170 27.69 7.34 2.85
N ASN A 171 28.52 7.61 1.86
CA ASN A 171 28.16 8.27 0.60
C ASN A 171 27.60 7.31 -0.48
N ASP A 172 27.02 6.18 -0.09
CA ASP A 172 26.26 5.33 -1.00
C ASP A 172 24.80 5.77 -1.00
N SER A 173 24.09 5.61 -2.11
CA SER A 173 22.64 5.84 -2.22
C SER A 173 21.91 5.08 -1.11
N GLN A 174 21.67 5.76 0.01
CA GLN A 174 21.25 5.13 1.25
C GLN A 174 19.78 4.73 1.11
N VAL A 175 19.51 3.43 1.11
CA VAL A 175 18.16 2.87 1.22
C VAL A 175 17.77 2.86 2.70
N PHE A 176 16.65 3.48 3.02
CA PHE A 176 16.11 3.60 4.37
C PHE A 176 15.06 2.54 4.67
N THR A 177 14.27 2.14 3.67
CA THR A 177 13.26 1.11 3.82
C THR A 177 13.89 -0.23 4.26
N PRO A 178 13.31 -0.96 5.23
CA PRO A 178 13.82 -2.26 5.66
C PRO A 178 13.88 -3.28 4.52
N SER A 179 14.94 -4.08 4.47
CA SER A 179 15.19 -5.04 3.38
C SER A 179 14.17 -6.18 3.26
N ASN A 180 13.35 -6.42 4.29
CA ASN A 180 12.27 -7.40 4.26
C ASN A 180 10.95 -6.82 3.69
N VAL A 181 10.91 -5.53 3.35
CA VAL A 181 9.75 -4.87 2.74
C VAL A 181 9.98 -4.78 1.24
N HIS A 182 8.99 -5.20 0.46
CA HIS A 182 9.02 -5.11 -1.00
C HIS A 182 7.70 -4.58 -1.53
N VAL A 183 7.76 -3.64 -2.48
CA VAL A 183 6.58 -3.01 -3.07
C VAL A 183 6.33 -3.64 -4.45
N VAL A 184 5.11 -4.13 -4.66
CA VAL A 184 4.58 -4.57 -5.95
C VAL A 184 3.44 -3.62 -6.32
N SER A 185 3.66 -2.78 -7.33
CA SER A 185 2.71 -1.75 -7.75
C SER A 185 2.97 -1.29 -9.18
N ASN A 186 2.21 -0.31 -9.69
CA ASN A 186 2.39 0.21 -11.05
C ASN A 186 3.67 1.05 -11.11
N MET A 187 4.74 0.50 -11.71
CA MET A 187 6.05 1.13 -11.79
C MET A 187 6.18 2.00 -13.04
N MET A 188 6.55 3.25 -12.85
CA MET A 188 6.79 4.19 -13.93
C MET A 188 8.08 3.85 -14.67
N ARG A 189 8.01 3.87 -16.00
CA ARG A 189 9.17 3.74 -16.88
C ARG A 189 9.53 5.11 -17.45
N PHE A 190 10.68 5.62 -17.02
CA PHE A 190 11.22 6.89 -17.47
C PHE A 190 12.28 6.70 -18.56
N ASP A 191 12.34 7.62 -19.52
CA ASP A 191 13.38 7.67 -20.54
C ASP A 191 14.73 8.18 -20.00
N ALA A 192 15.73 8.26 -20.88
CA ALA A 192 17.06 8.76 -20.54
C ALA A 192 17.09 10.27 -20.18
N GLN A 193 16.00 11.00 -20.42
CA GLN A 193 15.81 12.40 -20.03
C GLN A 193 14.99 12.54 -18.74
N GLY A 194 14.55 11.43 -18.15
CA GLY A 194 13.72 11.41 -16.94
C GLY A 194 12.24 11.65 -17.19
N LEU A 195 11.77 11.60 -18.44
CA LEU A 195 10.35 11.76 -18.81
C LEU A 195 9.62 10.42 -18.79
N LEU A 196 8.39 10.41 -18.29
CA LEU A 196 7.55 9.22 -18.25
C LEU A 196 7.15 8.77 -19.66
N GLU A 197 7.51 7.54 -20.03
CA GLU A 197 7.12 6.91 -21.32
C GLU A 197 6.01 5.86 -21.16
N GLY A 198 5.75 5.41 -19.93
CA GLY A 198 4.72 4.43 -19.64
C GLY A 198 4.96 3.73 -18.31
N PHE A 199 4.39 2.54 -18.16
CA PHE A 199 4.50 1.72 -16.97
C PHE A 199 5.06 0.33 -17.30
N ASP A 200 5.75 -0.27 -16.34
CA ASP A 200 6.30 -1.61 -16.45
C ASP A 200 5.30 -2.68 -16.00
N GLY A 201 5.32 -3.82 -16.69
CA GLY A 201 4.47 -4.97 -16.37
C GLY A 201 3.00 -4.80 -16.76
N ALA A 202 2.16 -5.67 -16.20
CA ALA A 202 0.71 -5.59 -16.37
C ALA A 202 0.12 -4.57 -15.38
N LEU A 203 -0.89 -3.83 -15.83
CA LEU A 203 -1.63 -2.89 -14.99
C LEU A 203 -2.18 -3.59 -13.73
N ILE A 204 -1.95 -3.02 -12.56
CA ILE A 204 -2.54 -3.44 -11.29
C ILE A 204 -3.64 -2.44 -10.93
N HIS A 205 -4.87 -2.92 -10.74
CA HIS A 205 -6.02 -2.14 -10.32
C HIS A 205 -6.80 -2.90 -9.22
N SER A 206 -7.83 -2.27 -8.66
CA SER A 206 -8.53 -2.78 -7.47
C SER A 206 -9.20 -4.16 -7.62
N LEU A 207 -9.36 -4.69 -8.85
CA LEU A 207 -10.06 -5.96 -9.10
C LEU A 207 -9.16 -7.11 -9.60
N ASN A 208 -7.86 -6.86 -9.83
CA ASN A 208 -6.94 -7.88 -10.37
C ASN A 208 -5.76 -8.23 -9.46
N LYS A 209 -5.77 -7.73 -8.21
CA LYS A 209 -4.80 -8.05 -7.16
C LYS A 209 -4.89 -9.52 -6.73
N THR A 210 -4.11 -10.36 -7.39
CA THR A 210 -4.01 -11.80 -7.10
C THR A 210 -2.55 -12.23 -7.06
N ALA A 211 -2.28 -13.43 -6.52
CA ALA A 211 -0.94 -13.96 -6.41
C ALA A 211 -0.20 -14.05 -7.75
N ARG A 212 -0.94 -14.16 -8.87
CA ARG A 212 -0.36 -14.21 -10.21
C ARG A 212 0.58 -13.03 -10.48
N VAL A 213 0.25 -11.83 -9.98
CA VAL A 213 1.10 -10.64 -10.10
C VAL A 213 2.36 -10.77 -9.23
N LEU A 214 2.23 -11.36 -8.04
CA LEU A 214 3.31 -11.53 -7.08
C LEU A 214 4.34 -12.59 -7.52
N LEU A 215 3.87 -13.71 -8.05
CA LEU A 215 4.68 -14.88 -8.43
C LEU A 215 5.71 -14.59 -9.52
N ASP A 216 5.44 -13.59 -10.37
CA ASP A 216 6.35 -13.18 -11.43
C ASP A 216 7.47 -12.24 -10.93
N SER A 217 7.35 -11.68 -9.72
CA SER A 217 8.35 -10.76 -9.15
C SER A 217 9.66 -11.47 -8.78
N LEU A 218 10.80 -10.77 -8.98
CA LEU A 218 12.11 -11.29 -8.58
C LEU A 218 12.20 -11.52 -7.07
N PHE A 219 11.63 -10.62 -6.27
CA PHE A 219 11.61 -10.72 -4.82
C PHE A 219 10.93 -12.01 -4.33
N TRP A 220 9.85 -12.44 -4.98
CA TRP A 220 9.19 -13.70 -4.66
C TRP A 220 10.14 -14.89 -4.76
N LYS A 221 10.90 -14.94 -5.87
CA LYS A 221 11.84 -16.02 -6.19
C LYS A 221 13.08 -15.97 -5.30
N ASP A 222 13.68 -14.80 -5.15
CA ASP A 222 14.94 -14.61 -4.42
C ASP A 222 14.78 -14.77 -2.90
N SER A 223 13.62 -14.42 -2.36
CA SER A 223 13.32 -14.52 -0.93
C SER A 223 12.76 -15.89 -0.52
N HIS A 224 12.67 -16.85 -1.45
CA HIS A 224 12.07 -18.17 -1.24
C HIS A 224 10.69 -18.12 -0.57
N LEU A 225 9.84 -17.18 -1.03
CA LEU A 225 8.54 -16.93 -0.39
C LEU A 225 7.58 -18.13 -0.51
N GLU A 226 7.83 -19.05 -1.45
CA GLU A 226 7.10 -20.31 -1.57
C GLU A 226 7.18 -21.18 -0.31
N LYS A 227 8.18 -20.97 0.55
CA LYS A 227 8.35 -21.71 1.81
C LYS A 227 7.55 -21.11 2.97
N ARG A 228 6.94 -19.94 2.80
CA ARG A 228 6.15 -19.23 3.83
C ARG A 228 4.67 -19.52 3.60
N ARG A 229 4.13 -20.52 4.29
CA ARG A 229 2.77 -21.02 4.03
C ARG A 229 1.69 -20.40 4.93
N ASN A 230 2.05 -19.54 5.88
CA ASN A 230 1.09 -18.82 6.71
C ASN A 230 1.05 -17.35 6.30
N VAL A 231 -0.11 -16.86 5.85
CA VAL A 231 -0.25 -15.49 5.31
C VAL A 231 -1.06 -14.61 6.26
N LEU A 232 -0.50 -13.46 6.63
CA LEU A 232 -1.25 -12.37 7.25
C LEU A 232 -1.54 -11.32 6.17
N LEU A 233 -2.81 -11.17 5.82
CA LEU A 233 -3.28 -10.29 4.76
C LEU A 233 -3.93 -9.06 5.37
N LEU A 234 -3.49 -7.86 4.95
CA LEU A 234 -4.04 -6.57 5.38
C LEU A 234 -4.59 -5.83 4.16
N GLY A 235 -5.84 -5.35 4.21
CA GLY A 235 -6.43 -4.58 3.12
C GLY A 235 -7.63 -3.75 3.58
N ASP A 236 -8.03 -2.75 2.81
CA ASP A 236 -9.18 -1.91 3.10
C ASP A 236 -10.32 -2.13 2.09
N SER A 237 -10.02 -2.69 0.92
CA SER A 237 -10.99 -2.91 -0.15
C SER A 237 -11.46 -4.37 -0.25
N ARG A 238 -12.62 -4.57 -0.85
CA ARG A 238 -13.15 -5.91 -1.19
C ARG A 238 -12.19 -6.70 -2.08
N GLY A 239 -11.43 -6.02 -2.93
CA GLY A 239 -10.47 -6.67 -3.85
C GLY A 239 -9.26 -7.24 -3.14
N ASP A 240 -8.87 -6.67 -1.99
CA ASP A 240 -7.62 -7.04 -1.32
C ASP A 240 -7.66 -8.44 -0.71
N VAL A 241 -8.84 -8.99 -0.39
CA VAL A 241 -8.97 -10.38 0.11
C VAL A 241 -8.41 -11.43 -0.84
N ARG A 242 -8.25 -11.06 -2.12
CA ARG A 242 -7.74 -11.90 -3.20
C ARG A 242 -6.24 -11.82 -3.39
N MET A 243 -5.52 -10.96 -2.65
CA MET A 243 -4.05 -10.80 -2.80
C MET A 243 -3.28 -12.10 -2.57
N SER A 244 -3.81 -13.03 -1.78
CA SER A 244 -3.24 -14.38 -1.57
C SER A 244 -3.84 -15.46 -2.47
N GLU A 245 -4.82 -15.15 -3.31
CA GLU A 245 -5.47 -16.10 -4.21
C GLU A 245 -4.48 -16.59 -5.27
N GLY A 246 -4.22 -17.90 -5.29
CA GLY A 246 -3.21 -18.54 -6.14
C GLY A 246 -1.88 -18.83 -5.44
N LEU A 247 -1.72 -18.45 -4.17
CA LEU A 247 -0.62 -18.90 -3.33
C LEU A 247 -0.87 -20.30 -2.78
N ASP A 248 0.22 -21.05 -2.61
CA ASP A 248 0.21 -22.34 -1.91
C ASP A 248 0.26 -22.14 -0.37
N ALA A 249 -0.67 -21.33 0.14
CA ALA A 249 -0.81 -21.01 1.56
C ALA A 249 -1.61 -22.11 2.29
N GLU A 250 -1.15 -22.51 3.47
CA GLU A 250 -1.86 -23.43 4.37
C GLU A 250 -2.90 -22.70 5.22
N GLU A 251 -2.56 -21.51 5.74
CA GLU A 251 -3.50 -20.68 6.48
C GLU A 251 -3.37 -19.21 6.08
N VAL A 252 -4.51 -18.50 6.11
CA VAL A 252 -4.58 -17.07 5.85
C VAL A 252 -5.40 -16.42 6.96
N ILE A 253 -4.88 -15.36 7.58
CA ILE A 253 -5.67 -14.44 8.41
C ILE A 253 -5.83 -13.14 7.63
N ARG A 254 -7.07 -12.72 7.39
CA ARG A 254 -7.43 -11.50 6.67
C ARG A 254 -7.89 -10.43 7.67
N VAL A 255 -7.23 -9.28 7.64
CA VAL A 255 -7.58 -8.10 8.44
C VAL A 255 -8.04 -6.99 7.51
N GLY A 256 -9.30 -6.60 7.64
CA GLY A 256 -9.97 -5.57 6.84
C GLY A 256 -10.00 -4.23 7.57
N PHE A 257 -9.63 -3.14 6.89
CA PHE A 257 -9.78 -1.76 7.40
C PHE A 257 -11.02 -1.11 6.78
N LEU A 258 -12.15 -1.19 7.47
CA LEU A 258 -13.39 -0.53 7.06
C LEU A 258 -13.41 0.92 7.56
N ASN A 259 -12.83 1.82 6.78
CA ASN A 259 -12.56 3.19 7.21
C ASN A 259 -13.80 4.12 7.18
N VAL A 260 -14.73 3.89 6.26
CA VAL A 260 -15.94 4.72 6.03
C VAL A 260 -17.14 3.84 5.72
N HIS A 261 -18.35 4.39 5.80
CA HIS A 261 -19.61 3.66 5.55
C HIS A 261 -19.70 2.35 6.35
N VAL A 262 -19.33 2.45 7.64
CA VAL A 262 -19.18 1.29 8.53
C VAL A 262 -20.52 0.59 8.70
N ASP A 263 -21.58 1.32 9.03
CA ASP A 263 -22.90 0.75 9.28
C ASP A 263 -23.47 0.05 8.04
N GLU A 264 -23.15 0.54 6.84
CA GLU A 264 -23.65 -0.02 5.59
C GLU A 264 -22.85 -1.22 5.08
N SER A 265 -21.56 -1.30 5.41
CA SER A 265 -20.64 -2.29 4.80
C SER A 265 -20.09 -3.33 5.79
N LEU A 266 -20.36 -3.20 7.09
CA LEU A 266 -19.74 -4.06 8.11
C LEU A 266 -20.08 -5.54 7.93
N ASP A 267 -21.34 -5.88 7.65
CA ASP A 267 -21.76 -7.27 7.49
C ASP A 267 -21.01 -7.94 6.33
N GLU A 268 -20.91 -7.27 5.19
CA GLU A 268 -20.14 -7.76 4.05
C GLU A 268 -18.65 -7.90 4.37
N TYR A 269 -18.06 -6.93 5.08
CA TYR A 269 -16.65 -7.00 5.47
C TYR A 269 -16.39 -8.16 6.45
N LEU A 270 -17.33 -8.49 7.33
CA LEU A 270 -17.22 -9.64 8.23
C LEU A 270 -17.36 -10.99 7.49
N ASP A 271 -18.02 -11.02 6.33
CA ASP A 271 -18.03 -12.19 5.45
C ASP A 271 -16.70 -12.36 4.68
N LEU A 272 -16.02 -11.25 4.40
CA LEU A 272 -14.80 -11.20 3.58
C LEU A 272 -13.49 -11.31 4.39
N PHE A 273 -13.47 -10.76 5.61
CA PHE A 273 -12.29 -10.67 6.47
C PHE A 273 -12.52 -11.37 7.81
N ASP A 274 -11.47 -12.01 8.34
CA ASP A 274 -11.53 -12.68 9.64
C ASP A 274 -11.60 -11.68 10.80
N VAL A 275 -11.03 -10.49 10.61
CA VAL A 275 -11.03 -9.39 11.57
C VAL A 275 -11.27 -8.08 10.82
N VAL A 276 -12.20 -7.25 11.32
CA VAL A 276 -12.49 -5.94 10.73
C VAL A 276 -12.18 -4.84 11.74
N PHE A 277 -11.31 -3.91 11.35
CA PHE A 277 -11.04 -2.68 12.08
C PHE A 277 -11.81 -1.53 11.45
N THR A 278 -12.56 -0.82 12.28
CA THR A 278 -13.42 0.29 11.85
C THR A 278 -12.87 1.63 12.34
N HIS A 279 -13.37 2.73 11.77
CA HIS A 279 -13.08 4.10 12.25
C HIS A 279 -11.59 4.47 12.22
N ASP A 280 -10.89 4.10 11.14
CA ASP A 280 -9.48 4.44 10.91
C ASP A 280 -8.51 3.95 12.02
N ALA A 281 -8.74 2.73 12.52
CA ALA A 281 -8.01 2.17 13.65
C ALA A 281 -6.49 2.01 13.43
N SER A 282 -5.71 1.95 14.50
CA SER A 282 -4.25 1.73 14.41
C SER A 282 -3.84 0.31 13.97
N LEU A 283 -2.59 0.13 13.57
CA LEU A 283 -1.93 -1.17 13.33
C LEU A 283 -1.52 -1.92 14.61
N ALA A 284 -1.73 -1.33 15.79
CA ALA A 284 -1.29 -1.93 17.06
C ALA A 284 -1.84 -3.36 17.30
N PRO A 285 -3.12 -3.68 17.02
CA PRO A 285 -3.60 -5.05 17.17
C PRO A 285 -2.93 -6.04 16.20
N VAL A 286 -2.55 -5.60 15.00
CA VAL A 286 -1.77 -6.41 14.04
C VAL A 286 -0.38 -6.70 14.60
N GLN A 287 0.27 -5.68 15.16
CA GLN A 287 1.56 -5.85 15.83
C GLN A 287 1.45 -6.87 16.99
N MET A 288 0.42 -6.76 17.83
CA MET A 288 0.20 -7.71 18.93
C MET A 288 -0.01 -9.15 18.43
N LEU A 289 -0.69 -9.33 17.30
CA LEU A 289 -0.84 -10.63 16.66
C LEU A 289 0.52 -11.20 16.23
N VAL A 290 1.37 -10.39 15.60
CA VAL A 290 2.72 -10.81 15.18
C VAL A 290 3.59 -11.13 16.40
N ASP A 291 3.52 -10.34 17.48
CA ASP A 291 4.23 -10.62 18.74
C ASP A 291 3.81 -11.97 19.33
N GLN A 292 2.51 -12.30 19.31
CA GLN A 292 2.02 -13.61 19.76
C GLN A 292 2.53 -14.77 18.88
N ILE A 293 2.61 -14.56 17.57
CA ILE A 293 3.17 -15.55 16.64
C ILE A 293 4.66 -15.77 16.92
N ALA A 294 5.40 -14.71 17.21
CA ALA A 294 6.82 -14.76 17.56
C ALA A 294 7.07 -15.42 18.92
N ALA A 295 6.18 -15.19 19.90
CA ALA A 295 6.29 -15.73 21.26
C ALA A 295 5.86 -17.21 21.40
N GLY A 296 5.23 -17.80 20.38
CA GLY A 296 4.79 -19.20 20.37
C GLY A 296 5.92 -20.24 20.28
N LYS A 297 7.18 -19.81 20.39
CA LYS A 297 8.39 -20.62 20.32
C LYS A 297 9.21 -20.53 21.60
#